data_AF-Q90VV0-F1
#
_entry.id   AF-Q90VV0-F1
#
_cell.length_a   1.000
_cell.length_b   1.000
_cell.length_c   1.000
_cell.angle_alpha   90.00
_cell.angle_beta   90.00
_cell.angle_gamma   90.00
#
_symmetry.space_group_name_H-M   'P 1'
#
loop_
_entity.id
_entity.type
_entity.pdbx_description
1 polymer ?
#
loop_
_entity_poly.entity_id
_entity_poly.type
_entity_poly.pdbx_seq_one_letter_code
_entity_poly.pdbx_strand_id
1 'polypeptide(L)'
;MKLVVMAAVLAVAGAGQGCSFDCRPTNISIPVESCGSTEYISTTVCAGQCYYEDPVYISETGPAKQRICNGDWSYEAKHINGCPVAVTYPVARHCHCTVCNPGNTDCGRFPGDIPSCLPF
;
A
#
# COMPACT_ATOMS: atom_id res chain seq x y z
N MET A 1 -10.30 40.17 -50.81
CA MET A 1 -9.85 40.18 -49.40
C MET A 1 -9.93 38.74 -48.90
N LYS A 2 -8.81 38.12 -48.49
CA LYS A 2 -8.78 36.72 -48.03
C LYS A 2 -8.84 36.69 -46.51
N LEU A 3 -9.92 36.15 -45.96
CA LEU A 3 -10.10 35.95 -44.52
C LEU A 3 -9.28 34.73 -44.09
N VAL A 4 -8.28 34.94 -43.24
CA VAL A 4 -7.48 33.87 -42.65
C VAL A 4 -8.14 33.48 -41.33
N VAL A 5 -8.72 32.29 -41.27
CA VAL A 5 -9.36 31.76 -40.05
C VAL A 5 -8.27 31.05 -39.23
N MET A 6 -7.86 31.66 -38.13
CA MET A 6 -6.96 31.03 -37.17
C MET A 6 -7.80 30.20 -36.18
N ALA A 7 -7.81 28.89 -36.35
CA ALA A 7 -8.39 27.98 -35.37
C ALA A 7 -7.39 27.76 -34.22
N ALA A 8 -7.71 28.27 -33.03
CA ALA A 8 -6.92 28.00 -31.84
C ALA A 8 -7.32 26.62 -31.28
N VAL A 9 -6.42 25.64 -31.38
CA VAL A 9 -6.60 24.32 -30.75
C VAL A 9 -6.20 24.47 -29.28
N LEU A 10 -7.19 24.51 -28.39
CA LEU A 10 -6.96 24.43 -26.95
C LEU A 10 -6.53 23.00 -26.61
N ALA A 11 -5.23 22.80 -26.40
CA ALA A 11 -4.70 21.55 -25.88
C ALA A 11 -5.13 21.42 -24.41
N VAL A 12 -6.09 20.53 -24.14
CA VAL A 12 -6.44 20.12 -22.77
C VAL A 12 -5.28 19.24 -22.29
N ALA A 13 -4.34 19.83 -21.56
CA ALA A 13 -3.37 19.05 -20.79
C ALA A 13 -4.13 18.41 -19.63
N GLY A 14 -4.52 17.14 -19.79
CA GLY A 14 -5.00 16.34 -18.68
C GLY A 14 -3.86 16.15 -17.68
N ALA A 15 -3.89 16.87 -16.57
CA ALA A 15 -3.10 16.51 -15.41
C ALA A 15 -3.70 15.21 -14.85
N GLY A 16 -3.20 14.06 -15.29
CA GLY A 16 -3.51 12.81 -14.60
C GLY A 16 -3.08 12.95 -13.14
N GLN A 17 -3.93 12.56 -12.19
CA GLN A 17 -3.48 12.37 -10.81
C GLN A 17 -2.25 11.44 -10.84
N GLY A 18 -1.07 11.98 -10.55
CA GLY A 18 0.14 11.16 -10.50
C GLY A 18 0.06 10.17 -9.35
N CYS A 19 0.79 9.05 -9.48
CA CYS A 19 0.89 8.06 -8.41
C CYS A 19 1.88 8.57 -7.36
N SER A 20 1.47 8.57 -6.09
CA SER A 20 2.42 8.69 -4.99
C SER A 20 3.25 7.41 -4.93
N PHE A 21 4.57 7.54 -5.08
CA PHE A 21 5.50 6.41 -4.96
C PHE A 21 5.93 6.14 -3.52
N ASP A 22 5.58 7.01 -2.57
CA ASP A 22 6.06 6.89 -1.20
C ASP A 22 5.35 5.78 -0.42
N CYS A 23 6.13 5.01 0.34
CA CYS A 23 5.63 4.07 1.33
C CYS A 23 4.99 4.83 2.51
N ARG A 24 3.67 4.70 2.68
CA ARG A 24 2.91 5.44 3.70
C ARG A 24 1.75 4.62 4.27
N PRO A 25 1.24 4.98 5.47
CA PRO A 25 -0.01 4.43 5.96
C PRO A 25 -1.16 4.73 4.99
N THR A 26 -1.93 3.70 4.66
CA THR A 26 -3.04 3.75 3.71
C THR A 26 -4.27 3.11 4.33
N ASN A 27 -5.39 3.83 4.29
CA ASN A 27 -6.67 3.32 4.79
C ASN A 27 -7.19 2.19 3.88
N ILE A 28 -7.55 1.07 4.50
CA ILE A 28 -8.19 -0.06 3.84
C ILE A 28 -9.33 -0.59 4.71
N SER A 29 -10.20 -1.39 4.09
CA SER A 29 -11.22 -2.16 4.80
C SER A 29 -10.81 -3.63 4.80
N ILE A 30 -10.74 -4.25 5.97
CA ILE A 30 -10.43 -5.68 6.11
C ILE A 30 -11.60 -6.43 6.78
N PRO A 31 -11.87 -7.68 6.37
CA PRO A 31 -12.79 -8.54 7.09
C PRO A 31 -12.13 -9.04 8.38
N VAL A 32 -12.89 -9.02 9.47
CA VAL A 32 -12.54 -9.65 10.75
C VAL A 32 -13.66 -10.60 11.16
N GLU A 33 -13.29 -11.76 11.71
CA GLU A 33 -14.24 -12.83 12.01
C GLU A 33 -14.17 -13.25 13.48
N SER A 34 -15.32 -13.37 14.11
CA SER A 34 -15.47 -13.91 15.47
C SER A 34 -16.84 -14.55 15.64
N CYS A 35 -16.92 -15.64 16.40
CA CYS A 35 -18.17 -16.36 16.66
C CYS A 35 -18.98 -16.71 15.38
N GLY A 36 -18.30 -16.95 14.25
CA GLY A 36 -18.95 -17.24 12.96
C GLY A 36 -19.61 -16.04 12.27
N SER A 37 -19.37 -14.82 12.76
CA SER A 37 -19.80 -13.56 12.14
C SER A 37 -18.61 -12.82 11.56
N THR A 38 -18.79 -12.19 10.39
CA THR A 38 -17.77 -11.40 9.69
C THR A 38 -18.20 -9.94 9.65
N GLU A 39 -17.36 -9.04 10.15
CA GLU A 39 -17.53 -7.59 10.00
C GLU A 39 -16.36 -6.99 9.22
N TYR A 40 -16.61 -5.90 8.50
CA TYR A 40 -15.56 -5.13 7.83
C TYR A 40 -15.17 -3.93 8.69
N ILE A 41 -13.88 -3.75 8.90
CA ILE A 41 -13.32 -2.65 9.69
C ILE A 41 -12.38 -1.79 8.86
N SER A 42 -12.46 -0.48 9.05
CA SER A 42 -11.49 0.46 8.49
C SER A 42 -10.23 0.46 9.35
N THR A 43 -9.09 0.14 8.75
CA THR A 43 -7.76 0.16 9.39
C THR A 43 -6.73 0.77 8.44
N THR A 44 -5.49 0.90 8.89
CA THR A 44 -4.35 1.34 8.08
C THR A 44 -3.37 0.21 7.82
N VAL A 45 -2.83 0.14 6.61
CA VAL A 45 -1.70 -0.72 6.22
C VAL A 45 -0.56 0.11 5.62
N CYS A 46 0.64 -0.44 5.58
CA CYS A 46 1.74 0.15 4.81
C CYS A 46 1.60 -0.23 3.33
N ALA A 47 1.45 0.78 2.47
CA ALA A 47 1.39 0.62 1.03
C ALA A 47 2.15 1.75 0.33
N GLY A 48 2.65 1.46 -0.87
CA GLY A 48 3.48 2.37 -1.66
C GLY A 48 4.64 1.63 -2.30
N GLN A 49 5.61 2.37 -2.83
CA GLN A 49 6.77 1.81 -3.49
C GLN A 49 8.04 2.05 -2.68
N CYS A 50 9.01 1.17 -2.87
CA CYS A 50 10.32 1.25 -2.28
C CYS A 50 11.35 1.11 -3.39
N TYR A 51 12.40 1.92 -3.29
CA TYR A 51 13.51 1.85 -4.24
C TYR A 51 14.17 0.48 -4.22
N TYR A 52 14.33 -0.10 -5.40
CA TYR A 52 15.07 -1.34 -5.62
C TYR A 52 15.84 -1.24 -6.93
N GLU A 53 17.07 -1.75 -6.90
CA GLU A 53 17.91 -1.90 -8.08
C GLU A 53 18.47 -3.31 -8.10
N ASP A 54 18.46 -3.92 -9.29
CA ASP A 54 19.12 -5.19 -9.50
C ASP A 54 20.63 -4.95 -9.62
N PRO A 55 21.48 -5.56 -8.76
CA PRO A 55 22.90 -5.30 -8.78
C PRO A 55 23.53 -5.84 -10.08
N VAL A 56 24.33 -5.01 -10.74
CA VAL A 56 25.05 -5.41 -11.97
C VAL A 56 26.12 -6.48 -11.68
N TYR A 57 26.76 -6.40 -10.51
CA TYR A 57 27.77 -7.35 -10.06
C TYR A 57 27.14 -8.43 -9.16
N ILE A 58 27.30 -9.70 -9.56
CA ILE A 58 26.87 -10.85 -8.77
C ILE A 58 27.94 -11.13 -7.72
N SER A 59 27.70 -10.73 -6.47
CA SER A 59 28.62 -11.02 -5.36
C SER A 59 28.51 -12.48 -4.90
N GLU A 60 29.62 -13.06 -4.42
CA GLU A 60 29.62 -14.39 -3.79
C GLU A 60 28.77 -14.44 -2.51
N THR A 61 28.59 -13.31 -1.84
CA THR A 61 27.73 -13.17 -0.65
C THR A 61 26.24 -13.04 -0.97
N GLY A 62 25.87 -13.08 -2.26
CA GLY A 62 24.49 -12.90 -2.73
C GLY A 62 24.10 -11.43 -2.93
N PRO A 63 22.88 -11.17 -3.46
CA PRO A 63 22.37 -9.83 -3.64
C PRO A 63 22.02 -9.18 -2.29
N ALA A 64 22.07 -7.85 -2.24
CA ALA A 64 21.56 -7.10 -1.09
C ALA A 64 20.07 -7.42 -0.87
N LYS A 65 19.64 -7.50 0.40
CA LYS A 65 18.25 -7.78 0.73
C LYS A 65 17.35 -6.66 0.20
N GLN A 66 16.32 -7.04 -0.55
CA GLN A 66 15.31 -6.12 -1.06
C GLN A 66 14.57 -5.43 0.09
N ARG A 67 14.28 -4.13 -0.08
CA ARG A 67 13.47 -3.36 0.85
C ARG A 67 12.01 -3.38 0.39
N ILE A 68 11.11 -3.67 1.31
CA ILE A 68 9.66 -3.66 1.10
C ILE A 68 9.05 -2.48 1.87
N CYS A 69 7.83 -2.09 1.48
CA CYS A 69 7.06 -1.12 2.25
C CYS A 69 6.45 -1.83 3.47
N ASN A 70 6.97 -1.52 4.66
CA ASN A 70 6.50 -2.06 5.93
C ASN A 70 6.68 -0.98 7.02
N GLY A 71 6.56 -1.29 8.30
CA GLY A 71 6.87 -0.33 9.36
C GLY A 71 6.40 -0.76 10.73
N ASP A 72 5.98 0.22 11.53
CA ASP A 72 5.55 0.04 12.91
C ASP A 72 4.04 -0.17 12.98
N TRP A 73 3.65 -1.21 13.72
CA TRP A 73 2.26 -1.63 13.87
C TRP A 73 1.87 -1.65 15.34
N SER A 74 0.60 -1.44 15.60
CA SER A 74 -0.05 -1.76 16.87
C SER A 74 -1.24 -2.67 16.62
N TYR A 75 -1.74 -3.32 17.67
CA TYR A 75 -2.98 -4.07 17.59
C TYR A 75 -4.10 -3.30 18.27
N GLU A 76 -5.26 -3.28 17.62
CA GLU A 76 -6.52 -2.81 18.20
C GLU A 76 -7.49 -4.00 18.31
N ALA A 77 -8.57 -3.83 19.08
CA ALA A 77 -9.56 -4.87 19.32
C ALA A 77 -10.97 -4.41 18.91
N LYS A 78 -11.67 -5.24 18.14
CA LYS A 78 -13.07 -5.04 17.74
C LYS A 78 -13.95 -6.05 18.44
N HIS A 79 -15.02 -5.57 19.08
CA HIS A 79 -16.10 -6.42 19.56
C HIS A 79 -17.19 -6.49 18.49
N ILE A 80 -17.50 -7.71 18.05
CA ILE A 80 -18.63 -7.98 17.15
C ILE A 80 -19.87 -8.17 18.01
N ASN A 81 -20.98 -7.53 17.62
CA ASN A 81 -22.22 -7.58 18.41
C ASN A 81 -22.69 -9.04 18.58
N GLY A 82 -22.97 -9.42 19.83
CA GLY A 82 -23.38 -10.79 20.16
C GLY A 82 -22.23 -11.79 20.31
N CYS A 83 -20.97 -11.38 20.15
CA CYS A 83 -19.81 -12.22 20.40
C CYS A 83 -19.06 -11.78 21.68
N PRO A 84 -18.81 -12.67 22.65
CA PRO A 84 -18.10 -12.34 23.87
C PRO A 84 -16.58 -12.20 23.67
N VAL A 85 -16.05 -12.59 22.51
CA VAL A 85 -14.62 -12.58 22.19
C VAL A 85 -14.32 -11.47 21.19
N ALA A 86 -13.43 -10.55 21.59
CA ALA A 86 -12.93 -9.51 20.70
C ALA A 86 -11.94 -10.07 19.67
N VAL A 87 -11.94 -9.51 18.47
CA VAL A 87 -10.93 -9.78 17.44
C VAL A 87 -9.86 -8.72 17.50
N THR A 88 -8.60 -9.14 17.58
CA THR A 88 -7.46 -8.23 17.44
C THR A 88 -7.05 -8.09 15.99
N TYR A 89 -6.81 -6.86 15.54
CA TYR A 89 -6.38 -6.58 14.17
C TYR A 89 -5.21 -5.59 14.14
N PRO A 90 -4.33 -5.66 13.13
CA PRO A 90 -3.19 -4.77 13.01
C PRO A 90 -3.60 -3.38 12.48
N VAL A 91 -2.88 -2.36 12.94
CA VAL A 91 -3.01 -0.96 12.53
C VAL A 91 -1.61 -0.40 12.28
N ALA A 92 -1.32 -0.02 11.04
CA ALA A 92 -0.06 0.64 10.68
C ALA A 92 -0.01 2.06 11.27
N ARG A 93 1.02 2.36 12.07
CA ARG A 93 1.22 3.69 12.67
C ARG A 93 2.24 4.51 11.91
N HIS A 94 3.28 3.86 11.44
CA HIS A 94 4.35 4.50 10.67
C HIS A 94 4.88 3.51 9.63
N CYS A 95 5.14 3.98 8.41
CA CYS A 95 5.58 3.14 7.30
C CYS A 95 6.88 3.68 6.71
N HIS A 96 7.78 2.78 6.34
CA HIS A 96 9.08 3.07 5.77
C HIS A 96 9.62 1.85 5.00
N CYS A 97 10.61 2.08 4.12
CA CYS A 97 11.22 1.00 3.35
C CYS A 97 12.27 0.24 4.17
N THR A 98 11.97 -1.01 4.51
CA THR A 98 12.80 -1.86 5.36
C THR A 98 12.90 -3.29 4.81
N VAL A 99 13.84 -4.07 5.33
CA VAL A 99 13.99 -5.48 4.96
C VAL A 99 12.82 -6.27 5.54
N CYS A 100 12.24 -7.20 4.76
CA CYS A 100 11.17 -8.05 5.25
C CYS A 100 11.65 -8.93 6.41
N ASN A 101 10.89 -8.94 7.51
CA ASN A 101 11.14 -9.79 8.66
C ASN A 101 10.24 -11.04 8.61
N PRO A 102 10.78 -12.23 8.26
CA PRO A 102 9.98 -13.45 8.15
C PRO A 102 9.44 -13.96 9.51
N GLY A 103 9.92 -13.42 10.63
CA GLY A 103 9.45 -13.79 11.96
C GLY A 103 8.08 -13.21 12.32
N ASN A 104 7.64 -12.16 11.63
CA ASN A 104 6.35 -11.50 11.88
C ASN A 104 5.57 -11.13 10.60
N THR A 105 6.17 -11.29 9.42
CA THR A 105 5.59 -10.93 8.13
C THR A 105 5.80 -12.06 7.15
N ASP A 106 4.79 -12.39 6.35
CA ASP A 106 4.98 -13.29 5.22
C ASP A 106 5.73 -12.56 4.09
N CYS A 107 6.95 -13.00 3.79
CA CYS A 107 7.83 -12.38 2.82
C CYS A 107 7.61 -12.98 1.43
N GLY A 108 6.47 -12.67 0.83
CA GLY A 108 6.09 -13.13 -0.50
C GLY A 108 5.41 -12.03 -1.32
N ARG A 109 5.00 -12.41 -2.53
CA ARG A 109 4.11 -11.56 -3.33
C ARG A 109 2.73 -11.56 -2.68
N PHE A 110 2.22 -10.38 -2.33
CA PHE A 110 0.83 -10.25 -1.88
C PHE A 110 -0.11 -10.47 -3.07
N PRO A 111 -1.04 -11.45 -3.01
CA PRO A 111 -1.94 -11.77 -4.12
C PRO A 111 -3.20 -10.88 -4.15
N GLY A 112 -3.46 -10.09 -3.10
CA GLY A 112 -4.63 -9.23 -3.04
C GLY A 112 -4.45 -7.91 -3.80
N ASP A 113 -5.58 -7.28 -4.11
CA ASP A 113 -5.61 -5.99 -4.82
C ASP A 113 -5.47 -4.83 -3.83
N ILE A 114 -4.24 -4.34 -3.67
CA ILE A 114 -3.98 -3.02 -3.07
C ILE A 114 -3.56 -2.10 -4.22
N PRO A 115 -4.25 -0.96 -4.44
CA PRO A 115 -3.88 -0.03 -5.51
C PRO A 115 -2.41 0.37 -5.39
N SER A 116 -1.60 0.00 -6.39
CA SER A 116 -0.18 0.39 -6.47
C SER A 116 0.01 1.89 -6.74
N CYS A 117 -1.05 2.53 -7.22
CA CYS A 117 -1.15 3.95 -7.52
C CYS A 117 -2.24 4.57 -6.66
N LEU A 118 -1.88 4.98 -5.46
CA LEU A 118 -2.74 5.83 -4.65
C LEU A 118 -2.59 7.27 -5.14
N PRO A 119 -3.70 7.99 -5.39
CA PRO A 119 -3.64 9.40 -5.73
C PRO A 119 -2.97 10.19 -4.59
N PHE A 120 -2.35 11.31 -4.95
CA PHE A 120 -1.75 12.24 -3.98
C PHE A 120 -2.75 12.69 -2.92
#